data_AF-A0A1I3I8V9-F1
#
_entry.id   AF-A0A1I3I8V9-F1
#
_cell.length_a   1.000
_cell.length_b   1.000
_cell.length_c   1.000
_cell.angle_alpha   90.00
_cell.angle_beta   90.00
_cell.angle_gamma   90.00
#
_symmetry.space_group_name_H-M   'P 1'
#
loop_
_entity.id
_entity.type
_entity.pdbx_description
1 polymer ?
#
loop_
_entity_poly.entity_id
_entity_poly.type
_entity_poly.pdbx_seq_one_letter_code
_entity_poly.pdbx_strand_id
1 'polypeptide(L)'
;MNQPLSPRFSDDGVVYPHGAQRDAVVAELTQVIERVPEQMEFTNTKRYWVLGPVLILGALGILWGGFSFGKTGLMICGGFLTLFFLLLTWQHRNAGREVFMRLTRRELHHTALSGPIDLTEVVDVFVKDEGLVTLQKLTLSETASLPTHRPVSVLFGNQAMVLKKPQPHVRINSAGVASGGSKLDIDDLAALLTAYVQAALAQQQLDALKQHG
;
A
#
# COMPACT_ATOMS: atom_id res chain seq x y z
N MET A 1 36.33 6.33 -5.66
CA MET A 1 34.92 6.61 -5.27
C MET A 1 34.67 5.83 -3.99
N ASN A 2 34.71 6.52 -2.85
CA ASN A 2 34.61 5.89 -1.53
C ASN A 2 33.15 5.98 -1.05
N GLN A 3 32.57 4.84 -0.68
CA GLN A 3 31.27 4.73 -0.01
C GLN A 3 31.31 5.46 1.34
N PRO A 4 30.23 6.16 1.75
CA PRO A 4 30.07 6.56 3.13
C PRO A 4 29.80 5.33 4.01
N LEU A 5 30.58 5.17 5.07
CA LEU A 5 30.42 4.12 6.07
C LEU A 5 29.08 4.28 6.79
N SER A 6 28.23 3.25 6.70
CA SER A 6 27.10 3.08 7.62
C SER A 6 27.63 2.89 9.04
N PRO A 7 27.14 3.63 10.05
CA PRO A 7 27.53 3.39 11.43
C PRO A 7 26.99 2.02 11.88
N ARG A 8 27.93 1.13 12.17
CA ARG A 8 27.70 -0.18 12.79
C ARG A 8 27.41 0.08 14.27
N PHE A 9 26.14 0.05 14.66
CA PHE A 9 25.76 0.17 16.07
C PHE A 9 26.04 -1.17 16.77
N SER A 10 27.17 -1.20 17.47
CA SER A 10 27.48 -2.23 18.47
C SER A 10 26.69 -1.96 19.75
N ASP A 11 26.31 -3.04 20.41
CA ASP A 11 25.51 -3.16 21.63
C ASP A 11 26.27 -2.67 22.89
N ASP A 12 26.67 -1.39 22.91
CA ASP A 12 27.28 -0.75 24.08
C ASP A 12 26.45 0.49 24.46
N GLY A 13 25.67 0.36 25.54
CA GLY A 13 25.13 1.45 26.38
C GLY A 13 24.47 2.63 25.65
N VAL A 14 23.15 2.76 25.76
CA VAL A 14 22.40 3.93 25.25
C VAL A 14 22.92 5.22 25.91
N VAL A 15 23.87 5.90 25.25
CA VAL A 15 24.35 7.23 25.62
C VAL A 15 23.35 8.24 25.08
N TYR A 16 22.53 8.80 25.97
CA TYR A 16 21.63 9.89 25.62
C TYR A 16 22.44 11.16 25.32
N PRO A 17 22.29 11.78 24.14
CA PRO A 17 22.96 13.04 23.85
C PRO A 17 22.48 14.14 24.80
N HIS A 18 23.40 14.92 25.37
CA HIS A 18 23.11 16.00 26.31
C HIS A 18 23.26 17.39 25.64
N GLY A 19 22.37 18.32 25.98
CA GLY A 19 22.45 19.73 25.54
C GLY A 19 22.27 19.94 24.04
N ALA A 20 23.16 20.70 23.40
CA ALA A 20 23.07 21.09 21.99
C ALA A 20 22.95 19.90 21.00
N GLN A 21 23.48 18.73 21.38
CA GLN A 21 23.37 17.52 20.57
C GLN A 21 21.96 16.91 20.63
N ARG A 22 21.26 17.07 21.75
CA ARG A 22 19.84 16.70 21.90
C ARG A 22 18.97 17.63 21.07
N ASP A 23 19.25 18.93 21.08
CA ASP A 23 18.50 19.92 20.30
C ASP A 23 18.70 19.73 18.78
N ALA A 24 19.92 19.37 18.35
CA ALA A 24 20.20 19.02 16.96
C ALA A 24 19.44 17.77 16.51
N VAL A 25 19.42 16.71 17.34
CA VAL A 25 18.66 15.48 17.06
C VAL A 25 17.16 15.76 17.05
N VAL A 26 16.65 16.57 17.99
CA VAL A 26 15.23 16.97 18.01
C VAL A 26 14.86 17.78 16.76
N ALA A 27 15.72 18.68 16.30
CA ALA A 27 15.50 19.46 15.09
C ALA A 27 15.49 18.58 13.84
N GLU A 28 16.43 17.63 13.72
CA GLU A 28 16.50 16.68 12.62
C GLU A 28 15.26 15.78 12.56
N LEU A 29 14.85 15.20 13.70
CA LEU A 29 13.66 14.35 13.79
C LEU A 29 12.39 15.16 13.46
N THR A 30 12.29 16.40 13.92
CA THR A 30 11.18 17.30 13.61
C THR A 30 11.11 17.60 12.11
N GLN A 31 12.27 17.83 11.47
CA GLN A 31 12.34 18.06 10.03
C GLN A 31 11.92 16.84 9.20
N VAL A 32 12.23 15.62 9.67
CA VAL A 32 11.76 14.37 9.05
C VAL A 32 10.23 14.24 9.16
N ILE A 33 9.67 14.60 10.32
CA ILE A 33 8.22 14.56 10.58
C ILE A 33 7.47 15.61 9.73
N GLU A 34 8.00 16.82 9.62
CA GLU A 34 7.38 17.92 8.85
C GLU A 34 7.41 17.68 7.34
N ARG A 35 8.35 16.89 6.84
CA ARG A 35 8.43 16.51 5.42
C ARG A 35 7.25 15.64 4.98
N VAL A 36 6.57 14.99 5.93
CA VAL A 36 5.48 14.07 5.65
C VAL A 36 4.13 14.69 6.07
N PRO A 37 3.14 14.74 5.15
CA PRO A 37 1.82 15.24 5.49
C PRO A 37 1.20 14.45 6.65
N GLU A 38 0.46 15.14 7.52
CA GLU A 38 -0.08 14.56 8.75
C GLU A 38 -0.99 13.35 8.47
N GLN A 39 -1.77 13.44 7.39
CA GLN A 39 -2.63 12.39 6.90
C GLN A 39 -2.57 12.34 5.38
N MET A 40 -2.44 11.12 4.83
CA MET A 40 -2.58 10.85 3.40
C MET A 40 -3.66 9.81 3.17
N GLU A 41 -4.54 10.13 2.22
CA GLU A 41 -5.61 9.23 1.79
C GLU A 41 -5.27 8.64 0.42
N PHE A 42 -5.54 7.35 0.28
CA PHE A 42 -5.34 6.60 -0.94
C PHE A 42 -6.66 6.06 -1.47
N THR A 43 -6.85 6.26 -2.77
CA THR A 43 -8.00 5.82 -3.55
C THR A 43 -7.53 4.96 -4.71
N ASN A 44 -8.44 4.17 -5.29
CA ASN A 44 -8.10 3.39 -6.46
C ASN A 44 -7.88 4.27 -7.68
N THR A 45 -6.95 3.88 -8.54
CA THR A 45 -6.80 4.53 -9.85
C THR A 45 -8.05 4.33 -10.70
N LYS A 46 -8.36 5.31 -11.56
CA LYS A 46 -9.45 5.22 -12.54
C LYS A 46 -9.10 4.35 -13.75
N ARG A 47 -8.04 3.53 -13.70
CA ARG A 47 -7.56 2.73 -14.85
C ARG A 47 -8.66 1.83 -15.42
N TYR A 48 -9.47 1.23 -14.55
CA TYR A 48 -10.56 0.33 -14.96
C TYR A 48 -11.73 1.04 -15.64
N TRP A 49 -11.84 2.37 -15.55
CA TRP A 49 -12.84 3.12 -16.33
C TRP A 49 -12.55 3.08 -17.84
N VAL A 50 -11.28 3.03 -18.24
CA VAL A 50 -10.90 2.94 -19.66
C VAL A 50 -10.64 1.48 -20.03
N LEU A 51 -9.91 0.76 -19.19
CA LEU A 51 -9.53 -0.62 -19.48
C LEU A 51 -10.75 -1.56 -19.54
N GLY A 52 -11.74 -1.37 -18.67
CA GLY A 52 -12.96 -2.18 -18.63
C GLY A 52 -13.73 -2.18 -19.95
N PRO A 53 -14.17 -1.01 -20.46
CA PRO A 53 -14.84 -0.91 -21.75
C PRO A 53 -14.02 -1.46 -22.92
N VAL A 54 -12.70 -1.23 -22.94
CA VAL A 54 -11.83 -1.76 -24.01
C VAL A 54 -11.80 -3.29 -24.00
N LEU A 55 -11.67 -3.91 -22.83
CA LEU A 55 -11.69 -5.37 -22.69
C LEU A 55 -13.06 -5.96 -23.07
N ILE A 56 -14.15 -5.28 -22.71
CA ILE A 56 -15.52 -5.66 -23.12
C ILE A 56 -15.65 -5.63 -24.65
N LEU A 57 -15.19 -4.57 -25.31
CA LEU A 57 -15.23 -4.46 -26.77
C LEU A 57 -14.40 -5.57 -27.45
N GLY A 58 -13.22 -5.88 -26.91
CA GLY A 58 -12.40 -6.99 -27.39
C GLY A 58 -13.12 -8.34 -27.27
N ALA A 59 -13.75 -8.60 -26.12
CA ALA A 59 -14.52 -9.83 -25.91
C ALA A 59 -15.75 -9.93 -26.81
N LEU A 60 -16.45 -8.82 -27.05
CA LEU A 60 -17.56 -8.75 -28.01
C LEU A 60 -17.09 -9.03 -29.44
N GLY A 61 -15.90 -8.56 -29.83
CA GLY A 61 -15.29 -8.88 -31.13
C GLY A 61 -15.01 -10.38 -31.30
N ILE A 62 -14.49 -11.04 -30.25
CA ILE A 62 -14.28 -12.50 -30.23
C ILE A 62 -15.62 -13.23 -30.36
N LEU A 63 -16.63 -12.80 -29.59
CA LEU A 63 -17.98 -13.37 -29.61
C LEU A 63 -18.60 -13.25 -31.01
N TRP A 64 -18.53 -12.06 -31.61
CA TRP A 64 -19.01 -11.80 -32.96
C TRP A 64 -18.29 -12.66 -34.01
N GLY A 65 -16.97 -12.79 -33.91
CA GLY A 65 -16.19 -13.71 -34.74
C GLY A 65 -16.67 -15.16 -34.58
N GLY A 66 -17.00 -15.58 -33.35
CA GLY A 66 -17.57 -16.89 -33.09
C GLY A 66 -18.86 -17.14 -33.87
N PHE A 67 -19.78 -16.17 -33.84
CA PHE A 67 -21.01 -16.20 -34.65
C PHE A 67 -20.73 -16.22 -36.15
N SER A 68 -19.84 -15.35 -36.62
CA SER A 68 -19.52 -15.19 -38.05
C SER A 68 -18.89 -16.45 -38.66
N PHE A 69 -18.05 -17.16 -37.89
CA PHE A 69 -17.35 -18.37 -38.33
C PHE A 69 -18.03 -19.68 -37.89
N GLY A 70 -19.18 -19.62 -37.22
CA GLY A 70 -19.89 -20.81 -36.72
C GLY A 70 -19.10 -21.63 -35.68
N LYS A 71 -18.12 -21.02 -34.99
CA LYS A 71 -17.26 -21.70 -34.02
C LYS A 71 -17.83 -21.59 -32.61
N THR A 72 -18.53 -22.63 -32.17
CA THR A 72 -19.17 -22.70 -30.84
C THR A 72 -18.20 -22.44 -29.69
N GLY A 73 -16.96 -22.95 -29.77
CA GLY A 73 -15.95 -22.71 -28.73
C GLY A 73 -15.57 -21.23 -28.59
N LEU A 74 -15.54 -20.49 -29.70
CA LEU A 74 -15.23 -19.06 -29.70
C LEU A 74 -16.44 -18.25 -29.18
N MET A 75 -17.66 -18.69 -29.47
CA MET A 75 -18.87 -18.10 -28.90
C MET A 75 -18.91 -18.24 -27.37
N ILE A 76 -18.66 -19.45 -26.84
CA ILE A 76 -18.67 -19.70 -25.40
C ILE A 76 -17.57 -18.88 -24.70
N CYS A 77 -16.35 -18.89 -25.25
CA CYS A 77 -15.23 -18.13 -24.71
C CYS A 77 -15.51 -16.62 -24.73
N GLY A 78 -15.97 -16.07 -25.87
CA GLY A 78 -16.32 -14.67 -26.00
C GLY A 78 -17.44 -14.25 -25.07
N GLY A 79 -18.47 -15.09 -24.91
CA GLY A 79 -19.58 -14.84 -23.97
C GLY A 79 -19.11 -14.82 -22.52
N PHE A 80 -18.30 -15.79 -22.11
CA PHE A 80 -17.72 -15.85 -20.77
C PHE A 80 -16.83 -14.63 -20.48
N LEU A 81 -15.92 -14.28 -21.40
CA LEU A 81 -15.04 -13.11 -21.25
C LEU A 81 -15.84 -11.82 -21.16
N THR A 82 -16.91 -11.67 -21.95
CA THR A 82 -17.79 -10.50 -21.90
C THR A 82 -18.44 -10.36 -20.54
N LEU A 83 -19.03 -11.44 -20.00
CA LEU A 83 -19.63 -11.44 -18.66
C LEU A 83 -18.59 -11.13 -17.58
N PHE A 84 -17.41 -11.74 -17.68
CA PHE A 84 -16.32 -11.53 -16.73
C PHE A 84 -15.84 -10.08 -16.70
N PHE A 85 -15.59 -9.46 -17.87
CA PHE A 85 -15.15 -8.07 -17.94
C PHE A 85 -16.26 -7.07 -17.57
N LEU A 86 -17.53 -7.42 -17.82
CA LEU A 86 -18.67 -6.63 -17.37
C LEU A 86 -18.75 -6.64 -15.83
N LEU A 87 -18.59 -7.80 -15.20
CA LEU A 87 -18.51 -7.92 -13.75
C LEU A 87 -17.34 -7.11 -13.17
N LEU A 88 -16.15 -7.22 -13.75
CA LEU A 88 -14.98 -6.44 -13.32
C LEU A 88 -15.23 -4.93 -13.44
N THR A 89 -15.75 -4.48 -14.58
CA THR A 89 -16.05 -3.06 -14.80
C THR A 89 -17.08 -2.55 -13.79
N TRP A 90 -18.10 -3.37 -13.49
CA TRP A 90 -19.11 -3.05 -12.49
C TRP A 90 -18.53 -2.96 -11.08
N GLN A 91 -17.69 -3.92 -10.68
CA GLN A 91 -17.02 -3.92 -9.38
C GLN A 91 -16.13 -2.68 -9.18
N HIS A 92 -15.45 -2.24 -10.24
CA HIS A 92 -14.54 -1.09 -10.22
C HIS A 92 -15.22 0.25 -10.58
N ARG A 93 -16.55 0.29 -10.71
CA ARG A 93 -17.27 1.53 -11.11
C ARG A 93 -17.06 2.69 -10.14
N ASN A 94 -16.87 2.39 -8.85
CA ASN A 94 -16.61 3.36 -7.79
C ASN A 94 -15.10 3.64 -7.59
N ALA A 95 -14.22 3.12 -8.45
CA ALA A 95 -12.78 3.36 -8.35
C ALA A 95 -12.48 4.87 -8.37
N GLY A 96 -11.66 5.31 -7.41
CA GLY A 96 -11.29 6.72 -7.23
C GLY A 96 -12.28 7.55 -6.42
N ARG A 97 -13.38 6.97 -5.90
CA ARG A 97 -14.32 7.66 -4.99
C ARG A 97 -14.14 7.27 -3.53
N GLU A 98 -13.79 6.01 -3.30
CA GLU A 98 -13.66 5.45 -1.96
C GLU A 98 -12.21 5.41 -1.52
N VAL A 99 -11.93 6.00 -0.36
CA VAL A 99 -10.65 5.92 0.33
C VAL A 99 -10.55 4.54 0.96
N PHE A 100 -9.59 3.75 0.52
CA PHE A 100 -9.42 2.37 1.02
C PHE A 100 -8.29 2.26 2.03
N MET A 101 -7.30 3.15 1.95
CA MET A 101 -6.15 3.20 2.82
C MET A 101 -5.90 4.64 3.26
N ARG A 102 -5.64 4.82 4.54
CA ARG A 102 -5.25 6.09 5.13
C ARG A 102 -3.97 5.88 5.91
N LEU A 103 -3.04 6.79 5.72
CA LEU A 103 -1.75 6.76 6.38
C LEU A 103 -1.65 8.01 7.24
N THR A 104 -1.49 7.80 8.52
CA THR A 104 -1.19 8.86 9.48
C THR A 104 0.28 8.76 9.86
N ARG A 105 0.81 9.74 10.60
CA ARG A 105 2.22 9.73 11.05
C ARG A 105 2.61 8.52 11.92
N ARG A 106 1.64 7.80 12.49
CA ARG A 106 1.89 6.65 13.39
C ARG A 106 1.20 5.38 12.94
N GLU A 107 0.05 5.50 12.27
CA GLU A 107 -0.82 4.37 12.00
C GLU A 107 -1.22 4.29 10.53
N LEU A 108 -1.26 3.06 10.00
CA LEU A 108 -1.90 2.74 8.74
C LEU A 108 -3.29 2.16 9.00
N HIS A 109 -4.31 2.81 8.46
CA HIS A 109 -5.68 2.32 8.45
C HIS A 109 -6.03 1.79 7.08
N HIS A 110 -6.69 0.63 7.04
CA HIS A 110 -7.23 0.07 5.83
C HIS A 110 -8.65 -0.44 6.09
N THR A 111 -9.57 -0.21 5.16
CA THR A 111 -11.00 -0.53 5.33
C THR A 111 -11.28 -2.02 5.57
N ALA A 112 -10.44 -2.89 5.02
CA ALA A 112 -10.51 -4.35 5.22
C ALA A 112 -9.86 -4.85 6.54
N LEU A 113 -9.25 -3.99 7.35
CA LEU A 113 -8.65 -4.35 8.64
C LEU A 113 -9.58 -3.99 9.80
N SER A 114 -9.55 -4.77 10.88
CA SER A 114 -10.34 -4.52 12.08
C SER A 114 -9.80 -3.38 12.95
N GLY A 115 -8.56 -2.97 12.74
CA GLY A 115 -7.88 -1.93 13.50
C GLY A 115 -6.69 -1.35 12.73
N PRO A 116 -6.09 -0.26 13.23
CA PRO A 116 -4.88 0.32 12.67
C PRO A 116 -3.68 -0.62 12.80
N ILE A 117 -2.68 -0.38 11.96
CA ILE A 117 -1.34 -0.97 12.07
C ILE A 117 -0.40 0.11 12.54
N ASP A 118 0.32 -0.13 13.62
CA ASP A 118 1.39 0.77 14.08
C ASP A 118 2.58 0.70 13.11
N LEU A 119 2.96 1.86 12.59
CA LEU A 119 4.06 2.01 11.64
C LEU A 119 5.43 1.81 12.31
N THR A 120 5.53 1.97 13.63
CA THR A 120 6.77 1.69 14.39
C THR A 120 7.10 0.20 14.44
N GLU A 121 6.09 -0.66 14.31
CA GLU A 121 6.25 -2.11 14.27
C GLU A 121 6.61 -2.63 12.87
N VAL A 122 6.61 -1.78 11.83
CA VAL A 122 6.94 -2.14 10.45
C VAL A 122 8.46 -2.17 10.26
N VAL A 123 8.98 -3.32 9.86
CA VAL A 123 10.42 -3.57 9.66
C VAL A 123 10.82 -3.42 8.19
N ASP A 124 9.93 -3.80 7.27
CA ASP A 124 10.22 -3.78 5.84
C ASP A 124 8.98 -3.44 5.02
N VAL A 125 9.19 -2.70 3.92
CA VAL A 125 8.15 -2.24 3.00
C VAL A 125 8.51 -2.71 1.61
N PHE A 126 7.62 -3.51 1.02
CA PHE A 126 7.77 -4.00 -0.34
C PHE A 126 6.54 -3.65 -1.18
N VAL A 127 6.76 -2.99 -2.32
CA VAL A 127 5.70 -2.65 -3.26
C VAL A 127 6.03 -3.22 -4.63
N LYS A 128 5.04 -3.80 -5.31
CA LYS A 128 5.23 -4.45 -6.60
C LYS A 128 4.00 -4.25 -7.51
N ASP A 129 4.26 -4.05 -8.80
CA ASP A 129 3.22 -4.20 -9.83
C ASP A 129 3.04 -5.68 -10.18
N GLU A 130 1.80 -6.16 -10.12
CA GLU A 130 1.40 -7.44 -10.74
C GLU A 130 0.55 -7.20 -12.00
N GLY A 131 0.65 -6.01 -12.59
CA GLY A 131 0.06 -5.64 -13.87
C GLY A 131 -1.39 -5.19 -13.76
N LEU A 132 -2.26 -6.01 -13.17
CA LEU A 132 -3.67 -5.66 -12.91
C LEU A 132 -3.91 -5.18 -11.47
N VAL A 133 -3.03 -5.55 -10.55
CA VAL A 133 -3.09 -5.17 -9.13
C VAL A 133 -1.73 -4.68 -8.66
N THR A 134 -1.75 -3.68 -7.79
CA THR A 134 -0.58 -3.23 -7.05
C THR A 134 -0.56 -3.96 -5.72
N LEU A 135 0.52 -4.69 -5.49
CA LEU A 135 0.81 -5.42 -4.28
C LEU A 135 1.65 -4.55 -3.35
N GLN A 136 1.21 -4.38 -2.12
CA GLN A 136 1.97 -3.76 -1.04
C GLN A 136 2.11 -4.80 0.08
N LYS A 137 3.32 -5.04 0.56
CA LYS A 137 3.62 -5.94 1.66
C LYS A 137 4.37 -5.15 2.72
N LEU A 138 3.80 -5.11 3.91
CA LEU A 138 4.42 -4.54 5.10
C LEU A 138 4.79 -5.70 6.00
N THR A 139 6.08 -5.89 6.25
CA THR A 139 6.57 -6.90 7.19
C THR A 139 6.65 -6.25 8.56
N LEU A 140 6.04 -6.88 9.56
CA LEU A 140 6.01 -6.38 10.93
C LEU A 140 6.98 -7.17 11.82
N SER A 141 7.33 -6.58 12.96
CA SER A 141 8.13 -7.22 14.00
C SER A 141 7.41 -8.43 14.60
N GLU A 142 8.16 -9.35 15.20
CA GLU A 142 7.58 -10.57 15.80
C GLU A 142 6.66 -10.29 16.99
N THR A 143 6.87 -9.16 17.67
CA THR A 143 6.06 -8.72 18.82
C THR A 143 4.85 -7.88 18.41
N ALA A 144 4.66 -7.66 17.11
CA ALA A 144 3.66 -6.74 16.59
C ALA A 144 2.22 -7.18 16.90
N SER A 145 1.37 -6.22 17.26
CA SER A 145 -0.05 -6.45 17.49
C SER A 145 -0.81 -6.49 16.15
N LEU A 146 -1.00 -7.69 15.62
CA LEU A 146 -1.62 -7.87 14.31
C LEU A 146 -3.16 -7.72 14.37
N PRO A 147 -3.76 -6.80 13.58
CA PRO A 147 -5.21 -6.72 13.44
C PRO A 147 -5.77 -7.94 12.69
N THR A 148 -7.08 -8.13 12.74
CA THR A 148 -7.77 -9.14 11.91
C THR A 148 -8.16 -8.53 10.56
N HIS A 149 -8.25 -9.36 9.53
CA HIS A 149 -8.73 -8.93 8.22
C HIS A 149 -10.13 -9.46 7.95
N ARG A 150 -10.89 -8.73 7.14
CA ARG A 150 -12.19 -9.16 6.62
C ARG A 150 -12.07 -9.59 5.17
N PRO A 151 -12.65 -10.74 4.78
CA PRO A 151 -12.68 -11.12 3.38
C PRO A 151 -13.53 -10.13 2.59
N VAL A 152 -12.99 -9.64 1.47
CA VAL A 152 -13.70 -8.75 0.56
C VAL A 152 -13.99 -9.54 -0.72
N SER A 153 -15.25 -9.57 -1.15
CA SER A 153 -15.72 -10.38 -2.29
C SER A 153 -15.43 -9.77 -3.67
N VAL A 154 -14.46 -8.85 -3.76
CA VAL A 154 -14.15 -8.09 -4.98
C VAL A 154 -12.95 -8.69 -5.68
N LEU A 155 -13.10 -8.97 -6.98
CA LEU A 155 -12.03 -9.48 -7.84
C LEU A 155 -11.10 -8.34 -8.26
N PHE A 156 -9.80 -8.54 -8.07
CA PHE A 156 -8.78 -7.50 -8.28
C PHE A 156 -9.07 -6.20 -7.51
N GLY A 157 -9.83 -6.30 -6.41
CA GLY A 157 -10.24 -5.18 -5.57
C GLY A 157 -9.30 -4.94 -4.40
N ASN A 158 -9.70 -3.98 -3.56
CA ASN A 158 -8.95 -3.60 -2.38
C ASN A 158 -9.11 -4.67 -1.32
N GLN A 159 -8.02 -5.39 -1.05
CA GLN A 159 -7.97 -6.45 -0.07
C GLN A 159 -6.77 -6.21 0.82
N ALA A 160 -6.97 -6.27 2.13
CA ALA A 160 -5.86 -6.39 3.07
C ALA A 160 -5.94 -7.76 3.72
N MET A 161 -4.81 -8.45 3.80
CA MET A 161 -4.68 -9.75 4.43
C MET A 161 -3.61 -9.65 5.50
N VAL A 162 -3.92 -10.18 6.67
CA VAL A 162 -2.97 -10.28 7.76
C VAL A 162 -2.49 -11.72 7.88
N LEU A 163 -1.19 -11.92 7.75
CA LEU A 163 -0.55 -13.22 7.66
C LEU A 163 0.52 -13.32 8.75
N LYS A 164 0.55 -14.45 9.47
CA LYS A 164 1.47 -14.66 10.61
C LYS A 164 2.75 -15.43 10.24
N LYS A 165 2.79 -16.08 9.07
CA LYS A 165 3.90 -16.94 8.63
C LYS A 165 4.37 -16.56 7.23
N PRO A 166 5.67 -16.66 6.90
CA PRO A 166 6.78 -17.07 7.78
C PRO A 166 7.15 -16.02 8.85
N GLN A 167 6.83 -14.75 8.61
CA GLN A 167 6.91 -13.65 9.57
C GLN A 167 5.57 -12.89 9.57
N PRO A 168 5.22 -12.17 10.64
CA PRO A 168 4.11 -11.23 10.67
C PRO A 168 4.17 -10.27 9.48
N HIS A 169 3.16 -10.27 8.62
CA HIS A 169 3.08 -9.30 7.53
C HIS A 169 1.63 -9.00 7.13
N VAL A 170 1.44 -7.79 6.63
CA VAL A 170 0.19 -7.32 6.06
C VAL A 170 0.38 -7.18 4.56
N ARG A 171 -0.51 -7.81 3.80
CA ARG A 171 -0.51 -7.77 2.34
C ARG A 171 -1.73 -6.99 1.87
N ILE A 172 -1.51 -5.86 1.20
CA ILE A 172 -2.54 -5.00 0.64
C ILE A 172 -2.49 -5.12 -0.88
N ASN A 173 -3.57 -5.62 -1.47
CA ASN A 173 -3.79 -5.65 -2.91
C ASN A 173 -4.75 -4.51 -3.26
N SER A 174 -4.45 -3.78 -4.34
CA SER A 174 -5.31 -2.69 -4.81
C SER A 174 -5.31 -2.59 -6.33
N ALA A 175 -6.35 -1.98 -6.88
CA ALA A 175 -6.50 -1.72 -8.31
C ALA A 175 -5.67 -0.49 -8.78
N GLY A 176 -4.42 -0.43 -8.35
CA GLY A 176 -3.57 0.76 -8.46
C GLY A 176 -3.89 1.80 -7.39
N VAL A 177 -2.86 2.56 -7.00
CA VAL A 177 -2.95 3.56 -5.93
C VAL A 177 -2.96 4.98 -6.52
N ALA A 178 -3.85 5.82 -6.01
CA ALA A 178 -3.92 7.24 -6.34
C ALA A 178 -4.06 8.08 -5.06
N SER A 179 -3.37 9.21 -5.02
CA SER A 179 -3.48 10.21 -3.96
C SER A 179 -3.83 11.56 -4.55
N GLY A 180 -4.78 12.29 -3.93
CA GLY A 180 -5.27 13.57 -4.46
C GLY A 180 -5.82 13.48 -5.90
N GLY A 181 -6.29 12.31 -6.33
CA GLY A 181 -6.77 12.05 -7.70
C GLY A 181 -5.69 11.75 -8.74
N SER A 182 -4.42 11.83 -8.38
CA SER A 182 -3.29 11.49 -9.26
C SER A 182 -2.81 10.07 -9.00
N LYS A 183 -2.52 9.31 -10.07
CA LYS A 183 -1.92 7.98 -9.96
C LYS A 183 -0.55 8.13 -9.30
N LEU A 184 -0.28 7.31 -8.29
CA LEU A 184 1.03 7.20 -7.67
C LEU A 184 1.83 6.10 -8.38
N ASP A 185 3.10 6.37 -8.67
CA ASP A 185 4.00 5.34 -9.16
C ASP A 185 4.42 4.40 -8.03
N ILE A 186 4.96 3.25 -8.37
CA ILE A 186 5.30 2.20 -7.41
C ILE A 186 6.51 2.58 -6.58
N ASP A 187 7.52 3.15 -7.22
CA ASP A 187 8.71 3.62 -6.52
C ASP A 187 8.37 4.78 -5.58
N ASP A 188 7.49 5.69 -6.04
CA ASP A 188 6.96 6.78 -5.22
C ASP A 188 6.14 6.26 -4.04
N LEU A 189 5.29 5.26 -4.25
CA LEU A 189 4.50 4.63 -3.19
C LEU A 189 5.40 3.94 -2.15
N ALA A 190 6.42 3.21 -2.59
CA ALA A 190 7.38 2.56 -1.71
C ALA A 190 8.20 3.58 -0.90
N ALA A 191 8.68 4.63 -1.56
CA ALA A 191 9.40 5.72 -0.92
C ALA A 191 8.52 6.45 0.10
N LEU A 192 7.25 6.68 -0.23
CA LEU A 192 6.31 7.34 0.66
C LEU A 192 5.98 6.48 1.88
N LEU A 193 5.67 5.20 1.70
CA LEU A 193 5.43 4.28 2.83
C LEU A 193 6.65 4.19 3.75
N THR A 194 7.86 4.10 3.17
CA THR A 194 9.11 4.10 3.92
C THR A 194 9.30 5.41 4.70
N ALA A 195 9.01 6.56 4.09
CA ALA A 195 9.11 7.86 4.75
C ALA A 195 8.17 7.99 5.96
N TYR A 196 6.95 7.45 5.86
CA TYR A 196 6.00 7.41 6.97
C TYR A 196 6.47 6.49 8.10
N VAL A 197 7.06 5.33 7.79
CA VAL A 197 7.68 4.44 8.79
C VAL A 197 8.83 5.16 9.50
N GLN A 198 9.70 5.83 8.75
CA GLN A 198 10.79 6.63 9.33
C GLN A 198 10.28 7.76 10.21
N ALA A 199 9.23 8.47 9.79
CA ALA A 199 8.60 9.52 10.59
C ALA A 199 7.98 8.98 11.88
N ALA A 200 7.35 7.80 11.85
CA ALA A 200 6.80 7.14 13.03
C ALA A 200 7.89 6.76 14.04
N LEU A 201 8.99 6.17 13.56
CA LEU A 201 10.15 5.84 14.38
C LEU A 201 10.81 7.10 14.98
N ALA A 202 10.93 8.15 14.18
CA ALA A 202 11.47 9.44 14.63
C ALA A 202 10.60 10.07 15.73
N GLN A 203 9.29 10.01 15.59
CA GLN A 203 8.35 10.50 16.60
C GLN A 203 8.47 9.70 17.91
N GLN A 204 8.58 8.37 17.84
CA GLN A 204 8.76 7.53 19.01
C GLN A 204 10.07 7.86 19.76
N GLN A 205 11.17 8.08 19.03
CA GLN A 205 12.44 8.49 19.61
C GLN A 205 12.34 9.87 20.28
N LEU A 206 11.67 10.82 19.63
CA LEU A 206 11.46 12.16 20.18
C LEU A 206 10.58 12.14 21.44
N ASP A 207 9.53 11.32 21.46
CA ASP A 207 8.68 11.10 22.63
C ASP A 207 9.49 10.47 23.79
N ALA A 208 10.34 9.48 23.51
CA ALA A 208 11.21 8.85 24.49
C ALA A 208 12.24 9.83 25.06
N LEU A 209 12.86 10.66 24.22
CA LEU A 209 13.79 11.70 24.65
C LEU A 209 13.09 12.70 25.58
N LYS A 210 11.89 13.19 25.22
CA LYS A 210 11.10 14.12 26.04
C LYS A 210 10.67 13.54 27.39
N GLN A 211 10.44 12.24 27.50
CA GLN A 211 10.09 11.60 28.77
C GLN A 211 11.29 11.37 29.71
N HIS A 212 12.51 11.30 29.17
CA HIS A 212 13.75 11.03 29.92
C HIS A 212 14.65 12.26 30.10
N GLY A 213 14.18 13.48 29.80
CA GLY A 213 14.85 14.74 30.15
C GLY A 213 14.02 15.54 31.13
#